data_AF-A0A060CD81-F1
#
_entry.id   AF-A0A060CD81-F1
#
_cell.length_a   1.000
_cell.length_b   1.000
_cell.length_c   1.000
_cell.angle_alpha   90.00
_cell.angle_beta   90.00
_cell.angle_gamma   90.00
#
_symmetry.space_group_name_H-M   'P 1'
#
loop_
_entity.id
_entity.type
_entity.pdbx_description
1 polymer ?
#
loop_
_entity_poly.entity_id
_entity_poly.type
_entity_poly.pdbx_seq_one_letter_code
_entity_poly.pdbx_strand_id
1 'polypeptide(L)'
;REDCAGHPLFFNQIVVPDLWEIRGDNSSASIYDYDRRAGEIVYANPKNKRWVKEVKWFDYTGKVRSIDYYNCFGWRFAQETINLAGQSVIKTYYTQTGKEKIVENLLTGDIILNTNEKILNFMSRTEFIYYYLCQRGFQLDCIRYNSL
;
A
#
# COMPACT_ATOMS: atom_id res chain seq x y z
N ARG A 1 15.43 -2.96 15.82
CA ARG A 1 14.67 -1.80 15.29
C ARG A 1 15.25 -1.60 13.90
N GLU A 2 14.44 -1.75 12.85
CA GLU A 2 14.87 -1.34 11.52
C GLU A 2 14.93 0.19 11.53
N ASP A 3 16.08 0.76 11.18
CA ASP A 3 16.28 2.19 11.13
C ASP A 3 15.36 2.77 10.05
N CYS A 4 14.43 3.63 10.45
CA CYS A 4 13.52 4.34 9.54
C CYS A 4 14.26 5.46 8.78
N ALA A 5 15.33 5.09 8.08
CA ALA A 5 16.07 5.96 7.19
C ALA A 5 15.34 6.04 5.85
N GLY A 6 15.04 7.26 5.38
CA GLY A 6 14.39 7.49 4.09
C GLY A 6 13.64 8.81 4.02
N HIS A 7 13.25 9.19 2.81
CA HIS A 7 12.44 10.36 2.53
C HIS A 7 11.29 9.98 1.58
N PRO A 8 10.15 10.68 1.62
CA PRO A 8 9.04 10.38 0.72
C PRO A 8 9.50 10.48 -0.74
N LEU A 9 9.06 9.55 -1.59
CA LEU A 9 9.36 9.62 -3.02
C LEU A 9 8.68 10.84 -3.62
N PHE A 10 9.43 11.60 -4.42
CA PHE A 10 8.87 12.56 -5.35
C PHE A 10 8.27 11.83 -6.54
N PHE A 11 7.27 12.42 -7.20
CA PHE A 11 6.47 11.73 -8.23
C PHE A 11 7.30 11.12 -9.38
N ASN A 12 8.43 11.73 -9.75
CA ASN A 12 9.30 11.25 -10.83
C ASN A 12 10.35 10.22 -10.38
N GLN A 13 10.36 9.83 -9.10
CA GLN A 13 11.26 8.82 -8.54
C GLN A 13 10.64 7.42 -8.50
N ILE A 14 9.38 7.29 -8.95
CA ILE A 14 8.73 5.99 -9.08
C ILE A 14 9.42 5.21 -10.20
N VAL A 15 9.85 4.00 -9.87
CA VAL A 15 10.44 3.08 -10.84
C VAL A 15 9.33 2.63 -11.79
N VAL A 16 9.52 2.94 -13.07
CA VAL A 16 8.65 2.54 -14.18
C VAL A 16 9.47 1.75 -15.20
N PRO A 17 8.85 0.92 -16.05
CA PRO A 17 9.55 0.25 -17.15
C PRO A 17 10.30 1.22 -18.06
N ASP A 18 11.30 0.70 -18.78
CA ASP A 18 12.07 1.50 -19.74
C ASP A 18 11.14 2.14 -20.79
N LEU A 19 11.49 3.37 -21.21
CA LEU A 19 10.73 4.20 -22.16
C LEU A 19 9.38 4.74 -21.65
N TRP A 20 8.94 4.37 -20.45
CA TRP A 20 7.72 4.95 -19.88
C TRP A 20 7.98 6.35 -19.34
N GLU A 21 6.98 7.21 -19.48
CA GLU A 21 7.06 8.62 -19.09
C GLU A 21 6.16 8.92 -17.90
N ILE A 22 6.65 9.75 -16.98
CA ILE A 22 5.86 10.30 -15.88
C ILE A 22 5.59 11.78 -16.14
N ARG A 23 4.31 12.13 -16.28
CA ARG A 23 3.85 13.51 -16.54
C ARG A 23 3.05 14.00 -15.34
N GLY A 24 3.51 15.05 -14.66
CA GLY A 24 2.91 15.50 -13.40
C GLY A 24 2.63 16.99 -13.32
N ASP A 25 1.56 17.35 -12.61
CA ASP A 25 1.21 18.72 -12.25
C ASP A 25 1.26 18.93 -10.71
N ASN A 26 0.60 19.97 -10.19
CA ASN A 26 0.56 20.28 -8.76
C ASN A 26 -0.44 19.43 -7.95
N SER A 27 -1.24 18.60 -8.63
CA SER A 27 -2.37 17.87 -8.07
C SER A 27 -2.20 16.35 -8.14
N SER A 28 -1.62 15.83 -9.22
CA SER A 28 -1.28 14.41 -9.43
C SER A 28 -0.25 14.26 -10.57
N ALA A 29 0.18 13.02 -10.82
CA ALA A 29 0.91 12.67 -12.03
C ALA A 29 0.31 11.42 -12.70
N SER A 30 0.59 11.27 -13.99
CA SER A 30 0.19 10.12 -14.79
C SER A 30 1.41 9.44 -15.40
N ILE A 31 1.34 8.12 -15.48
CA ILE A 31 2.37 7.27 -16.06
C ILE A 31 1.89 6.84 -17.45
N TYR A 32 2.73 7.00 -18.47
CA TYR A 32 2.42 6.73 -19.86
C TYR A 32 3.39 5.71 -20.46
N ASP A 33 2.81 4.78 -21.23
CA ASP A 33 3.50 3.90 -22.16
C ASP A 33 3.17 4.39 -23.57
N TYR A 34 4.06 5.18 -24.16
CA TYR A 34 3.77 6.00 -25.34
C TYR A 34 2.51 6.87 -25.12
N ASP A 35 1.43 6.58 -25.86
CA ASP A 35 0.15 7.30 -25.76
C ASP A 35 -0.84 6.66 -24.77
N ARG A 36 -0.52 5.48 -24.25
CA ARG A 36 -1.38 4.75 -23.32
C ARG A 36 -1.12 5.22 -21.89
N ARG A 37 -2.15 5.73 -21.22
CA ARG A 37 -2.11 6.01 -19.78
C ARG A 37 -2.08 4.69 -19.00
N ALA A 38 -0.90 4.31 -18.50
CA ALA A 38 -0.65 3.06 -17.80
C ALA A 38 -0.82 3.18 -16.28
N GLY A 39 -0.85 4.39 -15.73
CA GLY A 39 -1.13 4.58 -14.32
C GLY A 39 -1.33 6.03 -13.88
N GLU A 40 -1.66 6.19 -12.61
CA GLU A 40 -1.85 7.48 -11.94
C GLU A 40 -1.14 7.49 -10.59
N ILE A 41 -0.36 8.53 -10.35
CA ILE A 41 0.31 8.81 -9.08
C ILE A 41 -0.52 9.84 -8.32
N VAL A 42 -0.99 9.45 -7.15
CA VAL A 42 -1.73 10.32 -6.23
C VAL A 42 -0.77 10.86 -5.19
N TYR A 43 -0.79 12.17 -5.00
CA TYR A 43 0.08 12.83 -4.03
C TYR A 43 -0.45 12.75 -2.60
N ALA A 44 0.46 12.68 -1.64
CA ALA A 44 0.19 12.89 -0.23
C ALA A 44 -0.17 14.36 0.04
N ASN A 45 -0.94 14.60 1.10
CA ASN A 45 -1.23 15.95 1.55
C ASN A 45 -0.03 16.51 2.36
N PRO A 46 0.39 17.76 2.12
CA PRO A 46 -0.15 18.70 1.13
C PRO A 46 0.37 18.42 -0.30
N LYS A 47 -0.53 18.51 -1.30
CA LYS A 47 -0.26 18.09 -2.69
C LYS A 47 0.88 18.84 -3.38
N ASN A 48 1.15 20.08 -2.98
CA ASN A 48 2.23 20.90 -3.53
C ASN A 48 3.63 20.29 -3.31
N LYS A 49 3.78 19.39 -2.32
CA LYS A 49 5.03 18.64 -2.10
C LYS A 49 5.25 17.53 -3.13
N ARG A 50 4.20 17.13 -3.86
CA ARG A 50 4.20 16.06 -4.88
C ARG A 50 4.86 14.76 -4.40
N TRP A 51 4.74 14.49 -3.10
CA TRP A 51 5.16 13.23 -2.50
C TRP A 51 4.18 12.14 -2.86
N VAL A 52 4.68 10.96 -3.22
CA VAL A 52 3.81 9.85 -3.60
C VAL A 52 3.13 9.25 -2.39
N LYS A 53 1.80 9.15 -2.45
CA LYS A 53 0.98 8.40 -1.50
C LYS A 53 0.66 7.01 -2.05
N GLU A 54 0.16 6.98 -3.28
CA GLU A 54 -0.27 5.75 -3.94
C GLU A 54 -0.08 5.87 -5.46
N VAL A 55 0.19 4.73 -6.11
CA VAL A 55 0.27 4.61 -7.57
C VAL A 55 -0.78 3.59 -8.00
N LYS A 56 -1.73 4.01 -8.83
CA LYS A 56 -2.75 3.16 -9.43
C LYS A 56 -2.27 2.69 -10.79
N TRP A 57 -2.22 1.39 -11.02
CA TRP A 57 -1.81 0.79 -12.28
C TRP A 57 -3.02 0.35 -13.08
N PHE A 58 -3.04 0.69 -14.37
CA PHE A 58 -4.17 0.44 -15.27
C PHE A 58 -3.88 -0.71 -16.24
N ASP A 59 -4.92 -1.44 -16.64
CA ASP A 59 -4.86 -2.33 -17.79
C ASP A 59 -4.98 -1.56 -19.12
N TYR A 60 -4.93 -2.28 -20.24
CA TYR A 60 -5.10 -1.71 -21.59
C TYR A 60 -6.46 -1.05 -21.84
N THR A 61 -7.46 -1.31 -20.98
CA THR A 61 -8.79 -0.68 -21.06
C THR A 61 -8.91 0.56 -20.15
N GLY A 62 -7.84 0.92 -19.43
CA GLY A 62 -7.82 2.04 -18.48
C GLY A 62 -8.42 1.71 -17.12
N LYS A 63 -8.71 0.43 -16.83
CA LYS A 63 -9.25 0.01 -15.52
C LYS A 63 -8.13 -0.25 -14.54
N VAL A 64 -8.32 0.14 -13.28
CA VAL A 64 -7.35 -0.12 -12.21
C VAL A 64 -7.24 -1.61 -11.92
N ARG A 65 -6.02 -2.13 -11.90
CA ARG A 65 -5.70 -3.53 -11.59
C ARG A 65 -4.94 -3.70 -10.29
N SER A 66 -4.13 -2.72 -9.93
CA SER A 66 -3.44 -2.70 -8.65
C SER A 66 -3.20 -1.28 -8.16
N ILE A 67 -3.03 -1.15 -6.85
CA ILE A 67 -2.67 0.10 -6.18
C ILE A 67 -1.48 -0.18 -5.29
N ASP A 68 -0.36 0.49 -5.57
CA ASP A 68 0.83 0.47 -4.73
C ASP A 68 0.79 1.63 -3.75
N TYR A 69 1.01 1.36 -2.46
CA TYR A 69 1.02 2.38 -1.40
C TYR A 69 2.45 2.64 -0.92
N TYR A 70 2.80 3.91 -0.84
CA TYR A 70 4.12 4.38 -0.43
C TYR A 70 4.04 5.10 0.91
N ASN A 71 5.06 4.92 1.74
CA ASN A 71 5.14 5.58 3.04
C ASN A 71 6.04 6.84 3.00
N CYS A 72 6.13 7.53 4.12
CA CYS A 72 6.97 8.72 4.29
C CYS A 72 8.48 8.44 4.27
N PHE A 73 8.91 7.18 4.18
CA PHE A 73 10.31 6.79 4.06
C PHE A 73 10.69 6.41 2.62
N GLY A 74 9.75 6.49 1.68
CA GLY A 74 10.04 6.36 0.25
C GLY A 74 10.05 4.93 -0.27
N TRP A 75 9.39 3.99 0.40
CA TRP A 75 9.26 2.63 -0.11
C TRP A 75 7.79 2.16 -0.15
N ARG A 76 7.52 1.22 -1.05
CA ARG A 76 6.19 0.62 -1.23
C ARG A 76 5.90 -0.36 -0.11
N PHE A 77 5.05 0.02 0.83
CA PHE A 77 4.73 -0.79 2.00
C PHE A 77 3.50 -1.68 1.84
N ALA A 78 2.63 -1.39 0.86
CA ALA A 78 1.50 -2.24 0.56
C ALA A 78 1.16 -2.23 -0.93
N GLN A 79 0.49 -3.28 -1.38
CA GLN A 79 -0.12 -3.39 -2.69
C GLN A 79 -1.52 -3.97 -2.54
N GLU A 80 -2.48 -3.40 -3.24
CA GLU A 80 -3.86 -3.87 -3.31
C GLU A 80 -4.20 -4.33 -4.72
N THR A 81 -4.79 -5.51 -4.85
CA THR A 81 -5.15 -6.13 -6.13
C THR A 81 -6.64 -5.95 -6.38
N ILE A 82 -7.00 -5.58 -7.62
CA ILE A 82 -8.38 -5.29 -8.03
C ILE A 82 -8.81 -6.28 -9.12
N ASN A 83 -9.95 -6.92 -8.91
CA ASN A 83 -10.51 -7.90 -9.85
C ASN A 83 -11.11 -7.27 -11.11
N LEU A 84 -11.55 -8.10 -12.07
CA LEU A 84 -12.18 -7.65 -13.32
C LEU A 84 -13.43 -6.79 -13.12
N ALA A 85 -14.15 -6.97 -12.00
CA ALA A 85 -15.33 -6.19 -11.62
C ALA A 85 -14.98 -4.83 -10.96
N GLY A 86 -13.70 -4.52 -10.73
CA GLY A 86 -13.28 -3.28 -10.08
C GLY A 86 -13.33 -3.34 -8.55
N GLN A 87 -13.45 -4.53 -7.96
CA GLN A 87 -13.45 -4.72 -6.51
C GLN A 87 -12.06 -5.10 -6.01
N SER A 88 -11.65 -4.50 -4.90
CA SER A 88 -10.42 -4.86 -4.19
C SER A 88 -10.57 -6.24 -3.57
N VAL A 89 -9.62 -7.14 -3.84
CA VAL A 89 -9.71 -8.55 -3.41
C VAL A 89 -8.65 -8.93 -2.39
N ILE A 90 -7.44 -8.43 -2.53
CA ILE A 90 -6.31 -8.76 -1.66
C ILE A 90 -5.52 -7.49 -1.40
N LYS A 91 -5.06 -7.33 -0.15
CA LYS A 91 -4.08 -6.32 0.22
C LYS A 91 -2.88 -6.97 0.90
N THR A 92 -1.72 -6.84 0.28
CA THR A 92 -0.46 -7.37 0.79
C THR A 92 0.38 -6.22 1.35
N TYR A 93 0.90 -6.39 2.56
CA TYR A 93 1.82 -5.47 3.23
C TYR A 93 3.21 -6.09 3.25
N TYR A 94 4.21 -5.27 2.93
CA TYR A 94 5.59 -5.70 2.78
C TYR A 94 6.47 -5.15 3.89
N THR A 95 7.56 -5.85 4.16
CA THR A 95 8.73 -5.32 4.86
C THR A 95 9.50 -4.35 3.96
N GLN A 96 10.44 -3.58 4.53
CA GLN A 96 11.29 -2.67 3.75
C GLN A 96 12.11 -3.39 2.68
N THR A 97 12.46 -4.67 2.90
CA THR A 97 13.17 -5.50 1.91
C THR A 97 12.25 -6.11 0.84
N GLY A 98 10.96 -5.73 0.81
CA GLY A 98 9.99 -6.24 -0.16
C GLY A 98 9.43 -7.63 0.13
N LYS A 99 9.68 -8.22 1.31
CA LYS A 99 9.10 -9.51 1.71
C LYS A 99 7.70 -9.32 2.26
N GLU A 100 6.77 -10.19 1.87
CA GLU A 100 5.39 -10.18 2.37
C GLU A 100 5.34 -10.41 3.88
N LYS A 101 4.68 -9.50 4.59
CA LYS A 101 4.52 -9.54 6.05
C LYS A 101 3.09 -9.87 6.45
N ILE A 102 2.11 -9.22 5.82
CA ILE A 102 0.69 -9.41 6.09
C ILE A 102 -0.03 -9.53 4.75
N VAL A 103 -0.97 -10.47 4.64
CA VAL A 103 -1.87 -10.60 3.49
C VAL A 103 -3.29 -10.58 4.02
N GLU A 104 -4.10 -9.63 3.56
CA GLU A 104 -5.51 -9.50 3.92
C GLU A 104 -6.37 -9.82 2.71
N ASN A 105 -7.29 -10.78 2.85
CA ASN A 105 -8.35 -11.02 1.88
C ASN A 105 -9.48 -10.03 2.15
N LEU A 106 -9.68 -9.07 1.24
CA LEU A 106 -10.68 -8.00 1.42
C LEU A 106 -12.12 -8.47 1.16
N LEU A 107 -12.30 -9.67 0.58
CA LEU A 107 -13.62 -10.26 0.36
C LEU A 107 -14.11 -11.04 1.58
N THR A 108 -13.22 -11.80 2.23
CA THR A 108 -13.57 -12.65 3.39
C THR A 108 -13.22 -12.03 4.73
N GLY A 109 -12.25 -11.10 4.77
CA GLY A 109 -11.71 -10.51 5.99
C GLY A 109 -10.60 -11.33 6.65
N ASP A 110 -10.21 -12.46 6.05
CA ASP A 110 -9.12 -13.31 6.55
C ASP A 110 -7.77 -12.59 6.43
N ILE A 111 -6.93 -12.76 7.44
CA ILE A 111 -5.59 -12.16 7.50
C ILE A 111 -4.55 -13.24 7.77
N ILE A 112 -3.50 -13.24 6.95
CA ILE A 112 -2.32 -14.07 7.11
C ILE A 112 -1.17 -13.17 7.59
N LEU A 113 -0.53 -13.52 8.70
CA LEU A 113 0.67 -12.87 9.21
C LEU A 113 1.87 -13.80 9.08
N ASN A 114 2.85 -13.37 8.28
CA ASN A 114 4.12 -14.06 8.12
C ASN A 114 5.11 -13.58 9.19
N THR A 115 5.39 -14.41 10.19
CA THR A 115 6.48 -14.18 11.15
C THR A 115 7.74 -14.93 10.71
N ASN A 116 8.90 -14.61 11.30
CA ASN A 116 10.14 -15.30 10.95
C ASN A 116 10.12 -16.80 11.32
N GLU A 117 9.22 -17.19 12.23
CA GLU A 117 9.16 -18.55 12.80
C GLU A 117 7.94 -19.34 12.30
N LYS A 118 6.81 -18.66 12.06
CA LYS A 118 5.54 -19.28 11.71
C LYS A 118 4.61 -18.37 10.90
N ILE A 119 3.66 -18.99 10.22
CA ILE A 119 2.53 -18.32 9.59
C ILE A 119 1.34 -18.39 10.56
N LEU A 120 0.69 -17.26 10.80
CA LEU A 120 -0.51 -17.16 11.64
C LEU A 120 -1.69 -16.72 10.76
N ASN A 121 -2.84 -17.36 10.94
CA ASN A 121 -4.08 -17.04 10.23
C ASN A 121 -5.10 -16.50 11.23
N PHE A 122 -5.82 -15.46 10.82
CA PHE A 122 -6.86 -14.80 11.58
C PHE A 122 -8.11 -14.69 10.70
N MET A 123 -9.28 -14.95 11.26
CA MET A 123 -10.54 -14.92 10.50
C MET A 123 -11.14 -13.51 10.41
N SER A 124 -10.57 -12.55 11.14
CA SER A 124 -11.02 -11.16 11.12
C SER A 124 -9.93 -10.18 11.52
N ARG A 125 -10.11 -8.92 11.10
CA ARG A 125 -9.27 -7.80 11.52
C ARG A 125 -9.26 -7.58 13.05
N THR A 126 -10.39 -7.83 13.71
CA THR A 126 -10.50 -7.71 15.18
C THR A 126 -9.58 -8.70 15.88
N GLU A 127 -9.58 -9.96 15.44
CA GLU A 127 -8.72 -11.00 16.01
C GLU A 127 -7.23 -10.68 15.80
N PHE A 128 -6.88 -10.20 14.61
CA PHE A 128 -5.52 -9.76 14.29
C PHE A 128 -5.06 -8.59 15.18
N ILE A 129 -5.91 -7.57 15.38
CA ILE A 129 -5.62 -6.42 16.24
C ILE A 129 -5.45 -6.88 17.69
N TYR A 130 -6.37 -7.72 18.19
CA TYR A 130 -6.27 -8.27 19.54
C TYR A 130 -4.96 -9.03 19.75
N TYR A 131 -4.58 -9.90 18.80
CA TYR A 131 -3.30 -10.59 18.83
C TYR A 131 -2.12 -9.62 18.92
N TYR A 132 -2.10 -8.57 18.09
CA TYR A 132 -1.03 -7.57 18.09
C TYR A 132 -0.92 -6.85 19.44
N LEU A 133 -2.04 -6.42 20.01
CA LEU A 133 -2.08 -5.71 21.28
C LEU A 133 -1.52 -6.57 22.43
N CYS A 134 -1.93 -7.83 22.51
CA CYS A 134 -1.43 -8.80 23.47
C CYS A 134 0.07 -9.09 23.26
N GLN A 135 0.51 -9.31 22.01
CA GLN A 135 1.90 -9.60 21.67
C GLN A 135 2.85 -8.45 22.05
N ARG A 136 2.38 -7.20 21.99
CA ARG A 136 3.17 -6.01 22.36
C ARG A 136 3.18 -5.72 23.86
N GLY A 137 2.37 -6.43 24.65
CA GLY A 137 2.26 -6.24 26.09
C GLY A 137 1.63 -4.90 26.48
N PHE A 138 0.73 -4.36 25.65
CA PHE A 138 0.02 -3.12 26.00
C PHE A 138 -1.00 -3.38 27.14
N GLN A 139 -1.18 -2.39 28.01
CA GLN A 139 -2.25 -2.41 29.01
C GLN A 139 -3.59 -2.11 28.32
N LEU A 140 -4.56 -3.01 28.48
CA LEU A 140 -5.85 -2.96 27.79
C LEU A 140 -7.01 -2.48 28.67
N ASP A 141 -6.71 -1.95 29.86
CA ASP A 141 -7.71 -1.48 30.84
C ASP A 141 -8.57 -0.32 30.30
N CYS A 142 -8.02 0.47 29.36
CA CYS A 142 -8.75 1.52 28.66
C CYS A 142 -8.23 1.67 27.22
N ILE A 143 -9.14 1.58 26.25
CA ILE A 143 -8.85 1.82 24.83
C ILE A 143 -9.67 3.03 24.38
N ARG A 144 -8.98 4.07 23.90
CA ARG A 144 -9.61 5.27 23.31
C ARG A 144 -9.56 5.16 21.79
N TYR A 145 -10.71 5.25 21.15
CA TYR A 145 -10.85 5.24 19.70
C TYR A 145 -11.70 6.43 19.23
N ASN A 146 -11.48 6.88 18.00
CA ASN A 146 -12.12 8.05 17.41
C ASN A 146 -13.23 7.70 16.40
N SER A 147 -13.55 6.41 16.24
CA SER A 147 -14.66 5.89 15.43
C SER A 147 -15.00 4.46 15.87
N LEU A 148 -16.28 4.09 15.77
CA LEU A 148 -16.77 2.71 15.94
C LEU A 148 -16.62 1.93 14.63
#